data_AF-A0A2H2ZJF4-F1
#
_entry.id   AF-A0A2H2ZJF4-F1
#
_cell.length_a   1.000
_cell.length_b   1.000
_cell.length_c   1.000
_cell.angle_alpha   90.00
_cell.angle_beta   90.00
_cell.angle_gamma   90.00
#
_symmetry.space_group_name_H-M   'P 1'
#
loop_
_entity.id
_entity.type
_entity.pdbx_description
1 polymer ?
#
loop_
_entity_poly.entity_id
_entity_poly.type
_entity_poly.pdbx_seq_one_letter_code
_entity_poly.pdbx_strand_id
1 'polypeptide(L)'
;MNMDTAKLIKAAVPEAEGRNARILSQNVSDHKDPNFLSQDFPRQPPRLYITAESDDFDAVTIAEWQAEGFDVQYLPMGNGGDEYLKKLKGLRGNETTTFETFGIVAYGDAAAMCLQHYHIMDNNPDFKIKLLIAYYPTAIPDPKGRFPNNISALVHLIGGEDVDVTVQSQMVGIQGKRRTSRRTIQPGMGTSGLLRLAYPSYTYQAQPGFAEHDLDEYDAISADLAWSRSLAAARRAFGLTVDLEYVWEQNVQGRSSSHDTTQLPVNAQSVA
;
A
#
# COMPACT_ATOMS: atom_id res chain seq x y z
N MET A 1 -13.62 -46.14 41.61
CA MET A 1 -14.62 -46.02 40.53
C MET A 1 -13.86 -45.85 39.23
N ASN A 2 -13.76 -46.91 38.42
CA ASN A 2 -13.11 -46.85 37.11
C ASN A 2 -14.18 -46.55 36.06
N MET A 3 -14.11 -45.35 35.48
CA MET A 3 -14.95 -44.97 34.35
C MET A 3 -14.39 -45.58 33.08
N ASP A 4 -15.17 -46.46 32.46
CA ASP A 4 -14.83 -47.11 31.20
C ASP A 4 -15.16 -46.16 30.04
N THR A 5 -14.14 -45.43 29.59
CA THR A 5 -14.23 -44.40 28.53
C THR A 5 -14.69 -44.96 27.19
N ALA A 6 -14.55 -46.26 26.97
CA ALA A 6 -15.00 -46.93 25.74
C ALA A 6 -16.53 -46.91 25.57
N LYS A 7 -17.30 -46.90 26.68
CA LYS A 7 -18.76 -46.84 26.62
C LYS A 7 -19.30 -45.45 26.30
N LEU A 8 -18.59 -44.39 26.69
CA LEU A 8 -19.00 -43.00 26.43
C LEU A 8 -18.87 -42.63 24.94
N ILE A 9 -17.81 -43.11 24.29
CA ILE A 9 -17.56 -42.84 22.86
C ILE A 9 -18.60 -43.53 21.98
N LYS A 10 -19.05 -44.73 22.37
CA LYS A 10 -20.03 -45.51 21.60
C LYS A 10 -21.46 -44.94 21.65
N ALA A 11 -21.79 -44.15 22.67
CA ALA A 11 -23.10 -43.51 22.81
C ALA A 11 -23.24 -42.22 21.99
N ALA A 12 -22.12 -41.57 21.62
CA ALA A 12 -22.14 -40.26 20.96
C ALA A 12 -22.27 -40.33 19.43
N VAL A 13 -21.92 -41.45 18.78
CA VAL A 13 -21.98 -41.60 17.31
C VAL A 13 -22.30 -43.07 16.94
N PRO A 14 -23.57 -43.42 16.67
CA PRO A 14 -23.96 -44.81 16.40
C PRO A 14 -23.51 -45.37 15.04
N GLU A 15 -23.17 -44.52 14.07
CA GLU A 15 -22.94 -44.94 12.67
C GLU A 15 -21.51 -44.72 12.17
N ALA A 16 -20.54 -45.42 12.76
CA ALA A 16 -19.14 -45.36 12.33
C ALA A 16 -18.52 -46.72 11.99
N GLU A 17 -19.32 -47.76 11.72
CA GLU A 17 -18.78 -49.02 11.21
C GLU A 17 -18.53 -48.92 9.69
N GLY A 18 -17.24 -48.94 9.31
CA GLY A 18 -16.80 -49.17 7.91
C GLY A 18 -16.06 -48.02 7.22
N ARG A 19 -15.82 -46.87 7.86
CA ARG A 19 -14.99 -45.80 7.26
C ARG A 19 -13.54 -45.92 7.74
N ASN A 20 -12.65 -46.36 6.86
CA ASN A 20 -11.22 -46.26 7.04
C ASN A 20 -10.80 -44.78 7.01
N ALA A 21 -10.91 -44.08 8.13
CA ALA A 21 -10.31 -42.77 8.30
C ALA A 21 -8.79 -42.94 8.38
N ARG A 22 -8.12 -42.78 7.24
CA ARG A 22 -6.67 -42.76 7.16
C ARG A 22 -6.21 -41.38 7.64
N ILE A 23 -5.80 -41.28 8.90
CA ILE A 23 -5.14 -40.08 9.42
C ILE A 23 -3.77 -39.99 8.76
N LEU A 24 -3.65 -39.19 7.70
CA LEU A 24 -2.37 -38.69 7.20
C LEU A 24 -2.09 -37.36 7.89
N SER A 25 -1.72 -37.42 9.17
CA SER A 25 -1.11 -36.28 9.84
C SER A 25 0.10 -36.77 10.63
N GLN A 26 1.22 -36.88 9.94
CA GLN A 26 2.50 -36.74 10.61
C GLN A 26 2.74 -35.25 10.80
N ASN A 27 2.40 -34.78 11.99
CA ASN A 27 2.89 -33.54 12.55
C ASN A 27 4.41 -33.69 12.72
N VAL A 28 5.18 -33.17 11.77
CA VAL A 28 6.48 -32.59 12.05
C VAL A 28 6.31 -31.10 11.82
N SER A 29 6.33 -30.37 12.92
CA SER A 29 6.12 -28.94 12.95
C SER A 29 7.25 -28.20 12.22
N ASP A 30 6.92 -27.52 11.14
CA ASP A 30 7.76 -26.44 10.61
C ASP A 30 7.03 -25.11 10.81
N HIS A 31 7.42 -24.36 11.85
CA HIS A 31 6.76 -23.13 12.30
C HIS A 31 7.19 -21.89 11.49
N LYS A 32 7.48 -22.06 10.20
CA LYS A 32 7.99 -20.98 9.33
C LYS A 32 7.40 -21.05 7.92
N ASP A 33 6.12 -21.36 7.81
CA ASP A 33 5.43 -21.22 6.53
C ASP A 33 4.64 -19.90 6.52
N PRO A 34 5.21 -18.78 6.01
CA PRO A 34 4.51 -17.49 5.94
C PRO A 34 3.30 -17.55 5.01
N ASN A 35 3.18 -18.62 4.21
CA ASN A 35 2.11 -18.85 3.24
C ASN A 35 0.98 -19.77 3.74
N PHE A 36 0.92 -20.14 5.03
CA PHE A 36 -0.17 -20.99 5.53
C PHE A 36 -1.58 -20.34 5.46
N LEU A 37 -1.67 -19.02 5.21
CA LEU A 37 -2.93 -18.30 4.94
C LEU A 37 -2.95 -17.66 3.54
N SER A 38 -2.09 -18.14 2.63
CA SER A 38 -1.83 -17.49 1.34
C SER A 38 -2.96 -17.68 0.34
N GLN A 39 -3.33 -16.56 -0.29
CA GLN A 39 -4.10 -16.43 -1.54
C GLN A 39 -5.57 -16.86 -1.60
N ASP A 40 -6.02 -17.94 -0.93
CA ASP A 40 -7.36 -18.51 -1.16
C ASP A 40 -8.47 -18.01 -0.22
N PHE A 41 -8.16 -17.13 0.72
CA PHE A 41 -9.19 -16.46 1.51
C PHE A 41 -9.76 -15.26 0.72
N PRO A 42 -11.08 -15.16 0.50
CA PRO A 42 -11.68 -14.01 -0.16
C PRO A 42 -11.42 -12.75 0.69
N ARG A 43 -10.41 -11.98 0.31
CA ARG A 43 -10.13 -10.66 0.86
C ARG A 43 -10.89 -9.65 0.01
N GLN A 44 -11.64 -8.76 0.65
CA GLN A 44 -12.18 -7.62 -0.07
C GLN A 44 -11.01 -6.76 -0.57
N PRO A 45 -11.07 -6.26 -1.82
CA PRO A 45 -10.03 -5.39 -2.36
C PRO A 45 -9.84 -4.17 -1.44
N PRO A 46 -8.60 -3.76 -1.14
CA PRO A 46 -8.37 -2.62 -0.27
C PRO A 46 -8.95 -1.34 -0.88
N ARG A 47 -9.63 -0.55 -0.05
CA ARG A 47 -10.21 0.74 -0.45
C ARG A 47 -9.14 1.79 -0.69
N LEU A 48 -9.19 2.44 -1.84
CA LEU A 48 -8.32 3.56 -2.20
C LEU A 48 -9.18 4.76 -2.64
N TYR A 49 -8.99 5.89 -1.99
CA TYR A 49 -9.58 7.15 -2.42
C TYR A 49 -8.57 7.95 -3.23
N ILE A 50 -8.96 8.39 -4.42
CA ILE A 50 -8.20 9.36 -5.21
C ILE A 50 -8.85 10.73 -5.04
N THR A 51 -8.07 11.78 -4.86
CA THR A 51 -8.59 13.13 -4.63
C THR A 51 -7.71 14.20 -5.29
N ALA A 52 -8.37 15.15 -5.96
CA ALA A 52 -7.75 16.29 -6.62
C ALA A 52 -8.70 17.51 -6.54
N GLU A 53 -8.26 18.65 -7.08
CA GLU A 53 -9.01 19.92 -7.07
C GLU A 53 -10.25 19.87 -7.96
N SER A 54 -10.12 19.26 -9.14
CA SER A 54 -11.16 19.16 -10.17
C SER A 54 -12.34 18.28 -9.77
N ASP A 55 -13.49 18.49 -10.43
CA ASP A 55 -14.71 17.70 -10.20
C ASP A 55 -14.62 16.27 -10.78
N ASP A 56 -13.76 16.08 -11.78
CA ASP A 56 -13.35 14.83 -12.38
C ASP A 56 -11.82 14.63 -12.26
N PHE A 57 -11.34 13.47 -12.71
CA PHE A 57 -9.93 13.09 -12.61
C PHE A 57 -9.55 12.12 -13.73
N ASP A 58 -8.26 12.02 -14.00
CA ASP A 58 -7.67 11.15 -15.02
C ASP A 58 -8.17 9.70 -14.89
N ALA A 59 -8.95 9.28 -15.89
CA ALA A 59 -9.53 7.96 -15.97
C ALA A 59 -8.47 6.86 -16.18
N VAL A 60 -7.33 7.18 -16.80
CA VAL A 60 -6.23 6.23 -16.99
C VAL A 60 -5.64 5.87 -15.63
N THR A 61 -5.28 6.88 -14.83
CA THR A 61 -4.76 6.67 -13.46
C THR A 61 -5.74 5.88 -12.58
N ILE A 62 -7.05 6.17 -12.67
CA ILE A 62 -8.08 5.39 -11.94
C ILE A 62 -8.06 3.92 -12.37
N ALA A 63 -8.03 3.66 -13.69
CA ALA A 63 -8.03 2.31 -14.23
C ALA A 63 -6.76 1.53 -13.86
N GLU A 64 -5.59 2.17 -13.81
CA GLU A 64 -4.34 1.55 -13.39
C GLU A 64 -4.40 1.08 -11.93
N TRP A 65 -4.92 1.89 -11.02
CA TRP A 65 -5.10 1.47 -9.63
C TRP A 65 -6.12 0.33 -9.49
N GLN A 66 -7.19 0.35 -10.28
CA GLN A 66 -8.17 -0.75 -10.30
C GLN A 66 -7.57 -2.04 -10.85
N ALA A 67 -6.73 -1.96 -11.90
CA ALA A 67 -6.02 -3.10 -12.47
C ALA A 67 -5.05 -3.74 -11.47
N GLU A 68 -4.53 -2.96 -10.53
CA GLU A 68 -3.70 -3.44 -9.40
C GLU A 68 -4.52 -4.08 -8.25
N GLY A 69 -5.84 -4.18 -8.39
CA GLY A 69 -6.73 -4.88 -7.46
C GLY A 69 -7.24 -4.03 -6.30
N PHE A 70 -7.17 -2.69 -6.42
CA PHE A 70 -7.75 -1.77 -5.43
C PHE A 70 -9.22 -1.44 -5.76
N ASP A 71 -10.03 -1.24 -4.73
CA ASP A 71 -11.37 -0.66 -4.87
C ASP A 71 -11.24 0.87 -4.83
N VAL A 72 -11.22 1.48 -6.01
CA VAL A 72 -10.88 2.89 -6.20
C VAL A 72 -12.14 3.76 -6.26
N GLN A 73 -12.19 4.80 -5.44
CA GLN A 73 -13.22 5.82 -5.50
C GLN A 73 -12.61 7.21 -5.64
N TYR A 74 -13.10 7.99 -6.60
CA TYR A 74 -12.74 9.40 -6.70
C TYR A 74 -13.52 10.24 -5.69
N LEU A 75 -12.82 11.17 -5.02
CA LEU A 75 -13.35 12.09 -4.04
C LEU A 75 -12.86 13.51 -4.37
N PRO A 76 -13.64 14.34 -5.08
CA PRO A 76 -13.22 15.69 -5.43
C PRO A 76 -13.11 16.58 -4.20
N MET A 77 -12.05 17.41 -4.16
CA MET A 77 -11.87 18.45 -3.15
C MET A 77 -12.93 19.55 -3.29
N GLY A 78 -13.28 19.92 -4.53
CA GLY A 78 -14.14 21.05 -4.81
C GLY A 78 -13.57 22.34 -4.22
N ASN A 79 -14.39 23.14 -3.54
CA ASN A 79 -13.94 24.40 -2.92
C ASN A 79 -13.05 24.22 -1.68
N GLY A 80 -12.71 22.98 -1.29
CA GLY A 80 -11.85 22.70 -0.15
C GLY A 80 -12.47 23.03 1.21
N GLY A 81 -11.62 23.42 2.16
CA GLY A 81 -12.04 23.92 3.47
C GLY A 81 -12.84 22.91 4.32
N ASP A 82 -13.81 23.42 5.09
CA ASP A 82 -14.59 22.62 6.04
C ASP A 82 -15.45 21.54 5.37
N GLU A 83 -15.92 21.78 4.15
CA GLU A 83 -16.71 20.80 3.41
C GLU A 83 -15.87 19.59 3.05
N TYR A 84 -14.68 19.82 2.49
CA TYR A 84 -13.74 18.75 2.20
C TYR A 84 -13.28 18.02 3.47
N LEU A 85 -13.02 18.75 4.57
CA LEU A 85 -12.70 18.13 5.86
C LEU A 85 -13.83 17.26 6.41
N LYS A 86 -15.10 17.63 6.19
CA LYS A 86 -16.24 16.77 6.54
C LYS A 86 -16.25 15.50 5.70
N LYS A 87 -15.97 15.58 4.39
CA LYS A 87 -15.82 14.41 3.52
C LYS A 87 -14.73 13.47 4.03
N LEU A 88 -13.52 13.98 4.31
CA LEU A 88 -12.40 13.20 4.85
C LEU A 88 -12.73 12.50 6.18
N LYS A 89 -13.43 13.20 7.08
CA LYS A 89 -13.90 12.60 8.35
C LYS A 89 -14.93 11.50 8.12
N GLY A 90 -15.79 11.66 7.11
CA GLY A 90 -16.81 10.69 6.71
C GLY A 90 -16.24 9.40 6.12
N LEU A 91 -15.02 9.41 5.56
CA LEU A 91 -14.37 8.22 4.98
C LEU A 91 -14.16 7.08 5.99
N ARG A 92 -14.16 7.40 7.29
CA ARG A 92 -14.06 6.39 8.36
C ARG A 92 -15.27 5.45 8.42
N GLY A 93 -16.37 5.79 7.76
CA GLY A 93 -17.64 5.08 7.88
C GLY A 93 -18.32 5.33 9.23
N ASN A 94 -19.28 4.49 9.58
CA ASN A 94 -19.98 4.53 10.86
C ASN A 94 -19.43 3.43 11.80
N GLU A 95 -19.75 3.51 13.10
CA GLU A 95 -19.26 2.54 14.11
C GLU A 95 -19.67 1.07 13.81
N THR A 96 -20.64 0.86 12.91
CA THR A 96 -21.15 -0.47 12.53
C THR A 96 -20.39 -1.09 11.34
N THR A 97 -19.69 -0.28 10.54
CA THR A 97 -18.90 -0.81 9.40
C THR A 97 -17.65 -1.56 9.86
N THR A 98 -17.62 -2.86 9.57
CA THR A 98 -16.52 -3.78 9.88
C THR A 98 -15.22 -3.29 9.26
N PHE A 99 -14.22 -3.02 10.11
CA PHE A 99 -12.76 -2.90 9.88
C PHE A 99 -12.18 -2.63 8.47
N GLU A 100 -12.85 -1.88 7.60
CA GLU A 100 -12.27 -1.49 6.31
C GLU A 100 -11.23 -0.39 6.55
N THR A 101 -9.96 -0.76 6.40
CA THR A 101 -8.87 0.23 6.31
C THR A 101 -8.80 0.75 4.89
N PHE A 102 -8.44 2.02 4.75
CA PHE A 102 -8.37 2.66 3.43
C PHE A 102 -7.05 3.42 3.23
N GLY A 103 -6.81 3.80 1.98
CA GLY A 103 -5.70 4.65 1.56
C GLY A 103 -6.21 5.89 0.84
N ILE A 104 -5.37 6.91 0.78
CA ILE A 104 -5.62 8.11 0.00
C ILE A 104 -4.44 8.36 -0.94
N VAL A 105 -4.72 8.60 -2.21
CA VAL A 105 -3.80 9.16 -3.20
C VAL A 105 -4.32 10.55 -3.57
N ALA A 106 -3.57 11.58 -3.22
CA ALA A 106 -4.01 12.95 -3.34
C ALA A 106 -3.08 13.75 -4.25
N TYR A 107 -3.64 14.68 -5.01
CA TYR A 107 -2.95 15.50 -6.00
C TYR A 107 -3.13 17.00 -5.68
N GLY A 108 -2.13 17.85 -6.00
CA GLY A 108 -2.23 19.31 -5.89
C GLY A 108 -2.63 19.83 -4.49
N ASP A 109 -3.57 20.77 -4.42
CA ASP A 109 -4.08 21.32 -3.16
C ASP A 109 -4.77 20.27 -2.29
N ALA A 110 -5.43 19.28 -2.90
CA ALA A 110 -6.05 18.19 -2.16
C ALA A 110 -4.99 17.38 -1.38
N ALA A 111 -3.81 17.19 -1.97
CA ALA A 111 -2.67 16.57 -1.33
C ALA A 111 -2.19 17.37 -0.12
N ALA A 112 -2.07 18.69 -0.27
CA ALA A 112 -1.68 19.58 0.82
C ALA A 112 -2.65 19.50 2.01
N MET A 113 -3.96 19.50 1.74
CA MET A 113 -5.00 19.36 2.76
C MET A 113 -4.96 17.99 3.45
N CYS A 114 -4.82 16.90 2.70
CA CYS A 114 -4.72 15.55 3.26
C CYS A 114 -3.48 15.39 4.15
N LEU A 115 -2.32 15.87 3.70
CA LEU A 115 -1.09 15.83 4.50
C LEU A 115 -1.25 16.59 5.82
N GLN A 116 -1.76 17.82 5.78
CA GLN A 116 -1.98 18.61 7.00
C GLN A 116 -3.00 17.96 7.94
N HIS A 117 -4.09 17.41 7.41
CA HIS A 117 -5.12 16.76 8.20
C HIS A 117 -4.59 15.52 8.91
N TYR A 118 -3.99 14.58 8.19
CA TYR A 118 -3.58 13.29 8.75
C TYR A 118 -2.20 13.30 9.43
N HIS A 119 -1.47 14.41 9.39
CA HIS A 119 -0.27 14.61 10.23
C HIS A 119 -0.62 14.70 11.73
N ILE A 120 -1.87 15.07 12.04
CA ILE A 120 -2.40 15.13 13.41
C ILE A 120 -3.00 13.78 13.78
N MET A 121 -2.49 13.15 14.86
CA MET A 121 -2.94 11.83 15.33
C MET A 121 -4.44 11.78 15.64
N ASP A 122 -4.99 12.84 16.24
CA ASP A 122 -6.41 12.91 16.63
C ASP A 122 -7.38 12.90 15.44
N ASN A 123 -6.89 13.15 14.22
CA ASN A 123 -7.69 13.05 13.00
C ASN A 123 -7.79 11.60 12.48
N ASN A 124 -7.16 10.63 13.15
CA ASN A 124 -7.24 9.21 12.84
C ASN A 124 -7.31 8.34 14.12
N PRO A 125 -8.32 8.53 14.99
CA PRO A 125 -8.38 7.87 16.29
C PRO A 125 -8.58 6.35 16.20
N ASP A 126 -9.18 5.85 15.10
CA ASP A 126 -9.45 4.42 14.87
C ASP A 126 -8.38 3.75 13.99
N PHE A 127 -7.32 4.48 13.61
CA PHE A 127 -6.23 3.99 12.77
C PHE A 127 -6.67 3.37 11.42
N LYS A 128 -7.76 3.89 10.84
CA LYS A 128 -8.40 3.38 9.62
C LYS A 128 -7.63 3.69 8.35
N ILE A 129 -7.00 4.86 8.26
CA ILE A 129 -6.11 5.17 7.14
C ILE A 129 -4.75 4.47 7.34
N LYS A 130 -4.30 3.77 6.29
CA LYS A 130 -3.03 3.02 6.24
C LYS A 130 -2.01 3.61 5.28
N LEU A 131 -2.48 4.30 4.26
CA LEU A 131 -1.68 4.82 3.16
C LEU A 131 -2.07 6.28 2.87
N LEU A 132 -1.08 7.15 2.73
CA LEU A 132 -1.27 8.52 2.27
C LEU A 132 -0.17 8.87 1.25
N ILE A 133 -0.53 8.94 -0.03
CA ILE A 133 0.36 9.32 -1.12
C ILE A 133 -0.03 10.72 -1.57
N ALA A 134 0.94 11.62 -1.66
CA ALA A 134 0.74 12.99 -2.09
C ALA A 134 1.58 13.30 -3.33
N TYR A 135 0.92 13.69 -4.42
CA TYR A 135 1.53 14.15 -5.66
C TYR A 135 1.54 15.67 -5.70
N TYR A 136 2.74 16.24 -5.84
CA TYR A 136 3.02 17.69 -5.96
C TYR A 136 2.15 18.56 -5.03
N PRO A 137 2.15 18.32 -3.70
CA PRO A 137 1.37 19.12 -2.79
C PRO A 137 1.86 20.58 -2.77
N THR A 138 0.94 21.52 -2.79
CA THR A 138 1.25 22.97 -2.67
C THR A 138 1.75 23.37 -1.29
N ALA A 139 1.41 22.57 -0.26
CA ALA A 139 1.93 22.72 1.08
C ALA A 139 2.19 21.38 1.78
N ILE A 140 3.20 21.35 2.63
CA ILE A 140 3.61 20.19 3.41
C ILE A 140 3.58 20.49 4.92
N PRO A 141 3.31 19.47 5.76
CA PRO A 141 3.34 19.61 7.22
C PRO A 141 4.79 19.70 7.71
N ASP A 142 4.97 19.83 9.03
CA ASP A 142 6.29 19.97 9.66
C ASP A 142 7.30 18.95 9.10
N PRO A 143 8.39 19.40 8.45
CA PRO A 143 9.41 18.54 7.86
C PRO A 143 10.02 17.57 8.85
N LYS A 144 10.09 17.94 10.13
CA LYS A 144 10.66 17.11 11.19
C LYS A 144 9.60 16.27 11.91
N GLY A 145 8.32 16.60 11.71
CA GLY A 145 7.20 15.88 12.29
C GLY A 145 6.93 14.59 11.51
N ARG A 146 6.94 13.45 12.21
CA ARG A 146 6.54 12.17 11.64
C ARG A 146 5.03 12.07 11.58
N PHE A 147 4.52 11.41 10.54
CA PHE A 147 3.14 10.95 10.55
C PHE A 147 2.92 9.91 11.66
N PRO A 148 1.67 9.75 12.16
CA PRO A 148 1.32 8.66 13.06
C PRO A 148 1.77 7.29 12.51
N ASN A 149 2.28 6.42 13.39
CA ASN A 149 2.98 5.18 13.00
C ASN A 149 2.16 4.20 12.12
N ASN A 150 0.84 4.33 12.13
CA ASN A 150 -0.07 3.49 11.36
C ASN A 150 -0.33 4.03 9.94
N ILE A 151 0.18 5.21 9.59
CA ILE A 151 0.03 5.84 8.28
C ILE A 151 1.36 5.74 7.53
N SER A 152 1.36 4.99 6.43
CA SER A 152 2.45 4.99 5.46
C SER A 152 2.30 6.21 4.55
N ALA A 153 3.02 7.28 4.88
CA ALA A 153 3.05 8.50 4.07
C ALA A 153 4.15 8.46 3.00
N LEU A 154 3.84 8.93 1.79
CA LEU A 154 4.77 9.10 0.67
C LEU A 154 4.47 10.41 -0.06
N VAL A 155 5.50 11.22 -0.34
CA VAL A 155 5.32 12.51 -1.02
C VAL A 155 6.19 12.63 -2.26
N HIS A 156 5.57 12.95 -3.39
CA HIS A 156 6.21 13.28 -4.65
C HIS A 156 6.26 14.79 -4.82
N LEU A 157 7.45 15.36 -4.95
CA LEU A 157 7.72 16.79 -5.00
C LEU A 157 8.36 17.19 -6.33
N ILE A 158 8.22 18.45 -6.70
CA ILE A 158 8.87 19.00 -7.89
C ILE A 158 10.16 19.70 -7.49
N GLY A 159 11.25 19.36 -8.16
CA GLY A 159 12.55 19.95 -7.93
C GLY A 159 12.62 21.36 -8.51
N GLY A 160 13.06 22.32 -7.70
CA GLY A 160 13.20 23.73 -8.09
C GLY A 160 11.98 24.59 -7.77
N GLU A 161 10.87 23.99 -7.35
CA GLU A 161 9.65 24.72 -6.98
C GLU A 161 9.57 25.04 -5.50
N ASP A 162 8.83 26.11 -5.20
CA ASP A 162 8.53 26.53 -3.85
C ASP A 162 7.32 25.77 -3.30
N VAL A 163 7.47 25.21 -2.11
CA VAL A 163 6.37 24.61 -1.35
C VAL A 163 6.16 25.37 -0.03
N ASP A 164 4.91 25.49 0.37
CA ASP A 164 4.58 26.09 1.66
C ASP A 164 4.76 25.05 2.78
N VAL A 165 5.52 25.41 3.82
CA VAL A 165 5.75 24.54 4.98
C VAL A 165 4.88 25.02 6.14
N THR A 166 3.92 24.20 6.53
CA THR A 166 2.98 24.48 7.63
C THR A 166 3.39 23.72 8.88
N VAL A 167 3.88 24.44 9.89
CA VAL A 167 4.21 23.91 11.20
C VAL A 167 3.09 24.25 12.19
N GLN A 168 2.46 23.22 12.74
CA GLN A 168 1.50 23.35 13.82
C GLN A 168 2.08 22.74 15.10
N SER A 169 2.46 23.59 16.04
CA SER A 169 2.88 23.13 17.37
C SER A 169 1.66 22.58 18.10
N GLN A 170 1.55 21.26 18.28
CA GLN A 170 0.56 20.68 19.18
C GLN A 170 1.23 20.18 20.46
N MET A 171 0.69 20.61 21.61
CA MET A 171 0.98 20.07 22.93
C MET A 171 -0.34 19.48 23.45
N VAL A 172 -0.29 18.41 24.24
CA VAL A 172 -1.50 17.70 24.73
C VAL A 172 -2.52 18.70 25.27
N GLY A 173 -3.71 18.76 24.67
CA GLY A 173 -4.82 19.63 25.07
C GLY A 173 -4.77 21.10 24.59
N ILE A 174 -3.72 21.54 23.86
CA ILE A 174 -3.61 22.91 23.32
C ILE A 174 -3.25 22.87 21.84
N GLN A 175 -4.17 23.35 20.99
CA GLN A 175 -3.88 23.60 19.57
C GLN A 175 -3.04 24.87 19.46
N GLY A 176 -1.72 24.73 19.25
CA GLY A 176 -0.82 25.87 19.14
C GLY A 176 -0.93 26.61 17.79
N LYS A 177 -0.21 27.73 17.71
CA LYS A 177 -0.26 28.65 16.55
C LYS A 177 0.31 27.99 15.29
N ARG A 178 -0.47 27.96 14.22
CA ARG A 178 -0.03 27.54 12.88
C ARG A 178 0.92 28.58 12.28
N ARG A 179 2.09 28.16 11.81
CA ARG A 179 3.07 28.99 11.11
C ARG A 179 3.31 28.43 9.72
N THR A 180 3.21 29.26 8.70
CA THR A 180 3.50 28.88 7.31
C THR A 180 4.74 29.63 6.83
N SER A 181 5.68 28.91 6.23
CA SER A 181 6.88 29.50 5.61
C SER A 181 7.14 28.86 4.26
N ARG A 182 7.41 29.67 3.23
CA ARG A 182 7.76 29.18 1.90
C ARG A 182 9.19 28.63 1.86
N ARG A 183 9.40 27.49 1.19
CA ARG A 183 10.70 26.84 1.02
C ARG A 183 10.84 26.27 -0.38
N THR A 184 11.99 26.50 -1.02
CA THR A 184 12.32 25.88 -2.30
C THR A 184 12.80 24.44 -2.10
N ILE A 185 12.22 23.52 -2.87
CA ILE A 185 12.69 22.13 -2.95
C ILE A 185 13.93 22.11 -3.85
N GLN A 186 15.10 21.76 -3.32
CA GLN A 186 16.28 21.69 -4.16
C GLN A 186 16.24 20.44 -5.07
N PRO A 187 16.59 20.58 -6.36
CA PRO A 187 16.76 19.44 -7.24
C PRO A 187 17.90 18.55 -6.72
N GLY A 188 17.55 17.41 -6.14
CA GLY A 188 18.51 16.40 -5.68
C GLY A 188 18.24 15.07 -6.37
N MET A 189 19.30 14.41 -6.87
CA MET A 189 19.23 13.03 -7.36
C MET A 189 18.88 12.09 -6.20
N GLY A 190 17.59 11.82 -5.99
CA GLY A 190 17.10 10.85 -5.00
C GLY A 190 17.30 11.31 -3.55
N THR A 191 16.23 11.25 -2.75
CA THR A 191 16.23 11.65 -1.33
C THR A 191 16.77 13.06 -1.05
N SER A 192 15.96 14.06 -1.41
CA SER A 192 15.96 15.41 -0.81
C SER A 192 17.26 16.22 -0.95
N GLY A 193 17.36 16.99 -2.04
CA GLY A 193 18.02 18.30 -1.97
C GLY A 193 17.10 19.24 -1.18
N LEU A 194 17.54 19.61 0.03
CA LEU A 194 16.78 20.26 1.11
C LEU A 194 15.23 20.27 1.10
N LEU A 195 14.69 19.21 1.68
CA LEU A 195 13.99 19.25 2.95
C LEU A 195 14.16 17.83 3.54
N ARG A 196 14.95 17.64 4.62
CA ARG A 196 15.09 16.30 5.24
C ARG A 196 13.77 15.96 5.95
N LEU A 197 12.80 15.51 5.17
CA LEU A 197 11.48 15.13 5.62
C LEU A 197 11.59 13.90 6.52
N ALA A 198 10.82 13.90 7.60
CA ALA A 198 10.71 12.78 8.53
C ALA A 198 9.86 11.63 7.94
N TYR A 199 9.35 11.81 6.72
CA TYR A 199 8.56 10.88 5.94
C TYR A 199 9.17 10.70 4.53
N PRO A 200 8.98 9.52 3.90
CA PRO A 200 9.47 9.24 2.55
C PRO A 200 9.05 10.30 1.53
N SER A 201 10.02 10.78 0.76
CA SER A 201 9.79 11.77 -0.30
C SER A 201 10.74 11.61 -1.47
N TYR A 202 10.26 11.94 -2.67
CA TYR A 202 11.03 11.91 -3.91
C TYR A 202 10.80 13.20 -4.69
N THR A 203 11.84 13.67 -5.38
CA THR A 203 11.82 14.89 -6.18
C THR A 203 11.95 14.56 -7.66
N TYR A 204 11.17 15.25 -8.50
CA TYR A 204 11.11 15.04 -9.95
C TYR A 204 11.48 16.33 -10.69
N GLN A 205 12.09 16.20 -11.86
CA GLN A 205 12.38 17.32 -12.76
C GLN A 205 11.23 17.47 -13.76
N ALA A 206 10.05 17.87 -13.26
CA ALA A 206 8.82 17.98 -14.03
C ALA A 206 8.00 19.20 -13.59
N GLN A 207 6.74 19.31 -14.03
CA GLN A 207 5.80 20.36 -13.59
C GLN A 207 4.64 19.74 -12.79
N PRO A 208 3.88 20.53 -12.00
CA PRO A 208 2.65 20.04 -11.38
C PRO A 208 1.72 19.51 -12.46
N GLY A 209 1.09 18.36 -12.22
CA GLY A 209 0.31 17.67 -13.25
C GLY A 209 1.08 16.57 -13.99
N PHE A 210 2.39 16.39 -13.77
CA PHE A 210 3.19 15.40 -14.52
C PHE A 210 2.69 13.95 -14.48
N ALA A 211 1.87 13.61 -13.47
CA ALA A 211 1.38 12.26 -13.23
C ALA A 211 -0.08 12.05 -13.68
N GLU A 212 -0.70 13.04 -14.32
CA GLU A 212 -2.08 12.97 -14.84
C GLU A 212 -2.02 12.88 -16.37
N HIS A 213 -2.54 11.81 -16.97
CA HIS A 213 -2.35 11.50 -18.39
C HIS A 213 -3.09 12.44 -19.35
N ASP A 214 -4.07 13.18 -18.84
CA ASP A 214 -4.92 14.10 -19.58
C ASP A 214 -4.46 15.57 -19.50
N LEU A 215 -3.39 15.85 -18.76
CA LEU A 215 -2.78 17.18 -18.66
C LEU A 215 -1.61 17.36 -19.64
N ASP A 216 -1.42 18.59 -20.11
CA ASP A 216 -0.29 18.95 -20.99
C ASP A 216 1.06 18.81 -20.27
N GLU A 217 1.06 18.91 -18.94
CA GLU A 217 2.23 18.77 -18.07
C GLU A 217 2.68 17.32 -17.89
N TYR A 218 1.90 16.34 -18.39
CA TYR A 218 2.23 14.91 -18.29
C TYR A 218 3.66 14.61 -18.77
N ASP A 219 4.44 13.99 -17.90
CA ASP A 219 5.78 13.51 -18.22
C ASP A 219 5.86 12.02 -17.89
N ALA A 220 5.78 11.18 -18.93
CA ALA A 220 5.77 9.73 -18.82
C ALA A 220 6.91 9.18 -17.95
N ILE A 221 8.12 9.74 -18.03
CA ILE A 221 9.28 9.23 -17.27
C ILE A 221 9.10 9.50 -15.77
N SER A 222 8.71 10.73 -15.42
CA SER A 222 8.46 11.09 -14.02
C SER A 222 7.22 10.38 -13.49
N ALA A 223 6.16 10.25 -14.30
CA ALA A 223 4.93 9.54 -14.00
C ALA A 223 5.20 8.07 -13.67
N ASP A 224 5.87 7.33 -14.55
CA ASP A 224 6.19 5.90 -14.37
C ASP A 224 7.02 5.66 -13.10
N LEU A 225 7.98 6.55 -12.84
CA LEU A 225 8.85 6.46 -11.67
C LEU A 225 8.07 6.75 -10.37
N ALA A 226 7.20 7.76 -10.38
CA ALA A 226 6.34 8.09 -9.25
C ALA A 226 5.31 6.99 -9.01
N TRP A 227 4.69 6.48 -10.07
CA TRP A 227 3.75 5.35 -10.08
C TRP A 227 4.37 4.12 -9.42
N SER A 228 5.55 3.70 -9.88
CA SER A 228 6.25 2.52 -9.34
C SER A 228 6.48 2.63 -7.82
N ARG A 229 6.83 3.83 -7.34
CA ARG A 229 7.05 4.11 -5.91
C ARG A 229 5.75 4.13 -5.13
N SER A 230 4.70 4.71 -5.70
CA SER A 230 3.35 4.76 -5.14
C SER A 230 2.76 3.38 -4.97
N LEU A 231 2.82 2.56 -6.03
CA LEU A 231 2.33 1.19 -6.02
C LEU A 231 3.11 0.33 -4.99
N ALA A 232 4.43 0.49 -4.91
CA ALA A 232 5.23 -0.20 -3.90
C ALA A 232 4.85 0.21 -2.46
N ALA A 233 4.56 1.49 -2.22
CA ALA A 233 4.08 1.97 -0.92
C ALA A 233 2.69 1.42 -0.59
N ALA A 234 1.78 1.41 -1.57
CA ALA A 234 0.43 0.87 -1.42
C ALA A 234 0.44 -0.62 -1.11
N ARG A 235 1.15 -1.43 -1.90
CA ARG A 235 1.29 -2.87 -1.67
C ARG A 235 1.85 -3.17 -0.28
N ARG A 236 2.85 -2.40 0.18
CA ARG A 236 3.39 -2.55 1.54
C ARG A 236 2.36 -2.18 2.61
N ALA A 237 1.65 -1.07 2.45
CA ALA A 237 0.68 -0.59 3.44
C ALA A 237 -0.49 -1.54 3.66
N PHE A 238 -0.91 -2.25 2.61
CA PHE A 238 -2.02 -3.22 2.65
C PHE A 238 -1.57 -4.68 2.76
N GLY A 239 -0.26 -4.95 2.87
CA GLY A 239 0.26 -6.32 2.93
C GLY A 239 0.07 -7.13 1.65
N LEU A 240 -0.08 -6.47 0.50
CA LEU A 240 -0.14 -7.09 -0.84
C LEU A 240 1.26 -7.36 -1.40
N THR A 241 2.26 -7.62 -0.54
CA THR A 241 3.63 -7.86 -0.98
C THR A 241 3.67 -9.10 -1.87
N VAL A 242 4.10 -8.90 -3.12
CA VAL A 242 4.46 -9.99 -4.04
C VAL A 242 5.63 -10.74 -3.42
N ASP A 243 5.47 -12.04 -3.22
CA ASP A 243 6.56 -12.92 -2.81
C ASP A 243 7.55 -13.06 -3.99
N LEU A 244 8.55 -12.19 -4.01
CA LEU A 244 9.59 -12.17 -5.06
C LEU A 244 10.53 -13.38 -4.94
N GLU A 245 10.61 -14.03 -3.77
CA GLU A 245 11.44 -15.21 -3.55
C GLU A 245 10.86 -16.40 -4.32
N TYR A 246 9.54 -16.58 -4.26
CA TYR A 246 8.82 -17.57 -5.06
C TYR A 246 8.96 -17.35 -6.58
N VAL A 247 8.83 -16.10 -7.06
CA VAL A 247 8.99 -15.76 -8.49
C VAL A 247 10.43 -15.99 -8.95
N TRP A 248 11.42 -15.76 -8.09
CA TRP A 248 12.83 -16.04 -8.39
C TRP A 248 13.10 -17.55 -8.47
N GLU A 249 12.59 -18.34 -7.53
CA GLU A 249 12.73 -19.81 -7.54
C GLU A 249 12.12 -20.46 -8.79
N GLN A 250 10.94 -20.03 -9.22
CA GLN A 250 10.31 -20.49 -10.46
C GLN A 250 11.16 -20.17 -11.70
N ASN A 251 11.74 -18.96 -11.77
CA ASN A 251 12.59 -18.56 -12.88
C ASN A 251 13.93 -19.30 -12.92
N VAL A 252 14.52 -19.60 -11.75
CA VAL A 252 15.76 -20.38 -11.63
C VAL A 252 15.54 -21.85 -12.01
N GLN A 253 14.39 -22.43 -11.61
CA GLN A 253 14.01 -23.79 -12.00
C GLN A 253 13.72 -23.89 -13.50
N GLY A 254 12.99 -22.93 -14.07
CA GLY A 254 12.71 -22.87 -15.52
C GLY A 254 13.97 -22.74 -16.39
N ARG A 255 15.01 -22.06 -15.90
CA ARG A 255 16.33 -21.95 -16.57
C ARG A 255 17.19 -23.21 -16.46
N SER A 256 16.97 -24.02 -15.43
CA SER A 256 17.74 -25.25 -15.22
C SER A 256 17.22 -26.41 -16.08
N SER A 257 15.93 -26.41 -16.43
CA SER A 257 15.31 -27.42 -17.30
C SER A 257 15.68 -27.30 -18.79
N SER A 258 16.23 -26.17 -19.23
CA SER A 258 16.60 -25.95 -20.64
C SER A 258 18.03 -26.39 -21.00
N HIS A 259 18.82 -26.89 -20.03
CA HIS A 259 20.23 -27.21 -20.26
C HIS A 259 20.58 -28.70 -20.25
N ASP A 260 19.62 -29.61 -20.24
CA ASP A 260 19.91 -31.05 -20.27
C ASP A 260 19.16 -31.78 -21.39
N THR A 261 19.60 -31.59 -22.64
CA THR A 261 19.37 -32.58 -23.70
C THR A 261 20.48 -32.48 -24.75
N THR A 262 21.65 -33.04 -24.46
CA THR A 262 22.49 -33.63 -25.50
C THR A 262 23.24 -34.83 -24.91
N GLN A 263 22.50 -35.90 -24.61
CA GLN A 263 23.11 -37.21 -24.43
C GLN A 263 23.49 -37.76 -25.81
N LEU A 264 24.79 -37.76 -26.12
CA LEU A 264 25.34 -38.53 -27.23
C LEU A 264 25.29 -40.03 -26.87
N PRO A 265 24.82 -40.91 -27.75
CA PRO A 265 24.76 -42.34 -27.45
C PRO A 265 26.18 -42.93 -27.44
N VAL A 266 26.54 -43.55 -26.32
CA VAL A 266 27.75 -44.35 -26.15
C VAL A 266 27.52 -45.68 -26.85
N ASN A 267 28.23 -45.95 -27.95
CA ASN A 267 28.20 -47.26 -28.60
C ASN A 267 29.44 -48.05 -28.15
N ALA A 268 29.21 -49.16 -27.46
CA ALA A 268 30.22 -50.12 -27.05
C ALA A 268 29.92 -51.50 -27.66
N GLN A 269 31.01 -52.24 -27.93
CA GLN A 269 31.13 -53.65 -28.33
C GLN A 269 31.00 -53.94 -29.84
N SER A 270 31.76 -54.84 -30.48
CA SER A 270 32.87 -55.77 -30.16
C SER A 270 33.23 -56.48 -31.49
N VAL A 271 34.37 -57.20 -31.54
CA VAL A 271 34.81 -58.23 -32.52
C VAL A 271 35.02 -57.81 -33.98
N ALA A 272 36.08 -58.17 -34.70
CA ALA A 272 37.14 -59.18 -34.53
C ALA A 272 38.48 -58.64 -35.07
#